data_AF-A0A7Y2YJQ1-F1
#
_entry.id   AF-A0A7Y2YJQ1-F1
#
_cell.length_a   1.000
_cell.length_b   1.000
_cell.length_c   1.000
_cell.angle_alpha   90.00
_cell.angle_beta   90.00
_cell.angle_gamma   90.00
#
_symmetry.space_group_name_H-M   'P 1'
#
loop_
_entity.id
_entity.type
_entity.pdbx_description
1 polymer ?
#
loop_
_entity_poly.entity_id
_entity_poly.type
_entity_poly.pdbx_seq_one_letter_code
_entity_poly.pdbx_strand_id
1 'polypeptide(L)'
;MSFFEELKRRNVFRVGIAYVLLGWAVLQGADFMLDLAGAPDWVIRVFAIAGVVGFPFALFFAWAFELTPEGIKRESEIDRSQPAPTQTGRKLNGIIIGLLVVIIALMAVERVWFAGRGSESAPGQSPESAAVSAPAKTIAVLPFADLSQAGDQAWFADGLAEEILNALVRVPDLQVAARTSSFAYKESNQDISEIAAELGVAHVLEGSVRSAGDRIRVTAQLIRASDGFHLWSQNYDRDVADMIGIQEDLARNIATALETSMDPEALAVMAQAGTDSVEAYQEYLRGLQLGDQSLNQPDSGENLFMESYRRFERAREIDPGFAEAHVRAANFWKVELTPSRTDTGTSGLQPLEILREYNERIGLAIQNAKSEADRIRSRADRAM
;
A
#
# COMPACT_ATOMS: atom_id res chain seq x y z
N MET A 1 21.01 -1.88 -56.00
CA MET A 1 20.32 -0.83 -55.22
C MET A 1 20.14 -1.37 -53.81
N SER A 2 20.27 -0.53 -52.77
CA SER A 2 20.11 -1.00 -51.38
C SER A 2 18.66 -1.33 -51.09
N PHE A 3 18.39 -2.40 -50.34
CA PHE A 3 17.06 -2.81 -49.88
C PHE A 3 16.28 -1.66 -49.21
N PHE A 4 16.99 -0.77 -48.51
CA PHE A 4 16.42 0.43 -47.89
C PHE A 4 15.94 1.49 -48.90
N GLU A 5 16.64 1.63 -50.03
CA GLU A 5 16.20 2.53 -51.09
C GLU A 5 14.95 2.00 -51.79
N GLU A 6 14.82 0.69 -51.90
CA GLU A 6 13.66 0.02 -52.50
C GLU A 6 12.41 0.15 -51.62
N LEU A 7 12.54 0.00 -50.29
CA LEU A 7 11.46 0.25 -49.33
C LEU A 7 11.01 1.72 -49.31
N LYS A 8 11.96 2.66 -49.42
CA LYS A 8 11.67 4.10 -49.47
C LYS A 8 11.01 4.49 -50.79
N ARG A 9 11.41 3.87 -51.90
CA ARG A 9 10.82 4.09 -53.23
C ARG A 9 9.38 3.58 -53.31
N ARG A 10 9.07 2.42 -52.71
CA ARG A 10 7.74 1.77 -52.73
C ARG A 10 6.75 2.30 -51.68
N ASN A 11 7.02 3.46 -51.05
CA ASN A 11 6.18 4.07 -50.01
C ASN A 11 5.87 3.17 -48.77
N VAL A 12 6.59 2.07 -48.57
CA VAL A 12 6.29 1.07 -47.52
C VAL A 12 6.36 1.69 -46.12
N PHE A 13 7.30 2.61 -45.89
CA PHE A 13 7.40 3.35 -44.61
C PHE A 13 6.16 4.21 -44.31
N ARG A 14 5.56 4.84 -45.32
CA ARG A 14 4.35 5.65 -45.12
C ARG A 14 3.15 4.78 -44.77
N VAL A 15 3.05 3.62 -45.41
CA VAL A 15 2.00 2.65 -45.10
C VAL A 15 2.19 2.08 -43.70
N GLY A 16 3.43 1.77 -43.29
CA GLY A 16 3.73 1.34 -41.92
C GLY A 16 3.31 2.36 -40.86
N ILE A 17 3.65 3.64 -41.06
CA ILE A 17 3.24 4.73 -40.15
C ILE A 17 1.71 4.88 -40.13
N ALA A 18 1.06 4.89 -41.29
CA ALA A 18 -0.39 4.99 -41.38
C ALA A 18 -1.09 3.80 -40.70
N TYR A 19 -0.56 2.59 -40.84
CA TYR A 19 -1.08 1.38 -40.20
C TYR A 19 -0.99 1.45 -38.68
N VAL A 20 0.13 1.91 -38.13
CA VAL A 20 0.29 2.06 -36.68
C VAL A 20 -0.66 3.11 -36.13
N LEU A 21 -0.77 4.28 -36.78
CA LEU A 21 -1.67 5.35 -36.35
C LEU A 21 -3.15 4.94 -36.44
N LEU A 22 -3.55 4.32 -37.55
CA LEU A 22 -4.92 3.83 -37.74
C LEU A 22 -5.22 2.67 -36.79
N GLY A 23 -4.29 1.74 -36.62
CA GLY A 23 -4.41 0.61 -35.70
C GLY A 23 -4.58 1.06 -34.26
N TRP A 24 -3.81 2.07 -33.82
CA TRP A 24 -3.98 2.67 -32.49
C TRP A 24 -5.36 3.31 -32.32
N ALA A 25 -5.84 4.09 -33.30
CA ALA A 25 -7.17 4.70 -33.25
C ALA A 25 -8.30 3.64 -33.24
N VAL A 26 -8.14 2.55 -33.99
CA VAL A 26 -9.08 1.43 -33.99
C VAL A 26 -9.10 0.74 -32.63
N LEU A 27 -7.94 0.52 -32.01
CA LEU A 27 -7.89 -0.08 -30.66
C LEU A 27 -8.58 0.82 -29.63
N GLN A 28 -8.38 2.13 -29.68
CA GLN A 28 -9.05 3.07 -28.79
C GLN A 28 -10.58 3.07 -28.98
N GLY A 29 -11.04 3.07 -30.23
CA GLY A 29 -12.47 2.96 -30.52
C GLY A 29 -13.06 1.61 -30.13
N ALA A 30 -12.31 0.53 -30.29
CA ALA A 30 -12.70 -0.81 -29.87
C ALA A 30 -12.80 -0.91 -28.35
N ASP A 31 -11.83 -0.38 -27.61
CA ASP A 31 -11.82 -0.34 -26.15
C ASP A 31 -13.11 0.33 -25.61
N PHE A 32 -13.40 1.55 -26.11
CA PHE A 32 -14.64 2.26 -25.77
C PHE A 32 -15.92 1.47 -26.11
N MET A 33 -15.98 0.81 -27.27
CA MET A 33 -17.15 0.03 -27.67
C MET A 33 -17.30 -1.28 -26.90
N LEU A 34 -16.19 -1.92 -26.55
CA LEU A 34 -16.17 -3.17 -25.79
C LEU A 34 -16.56 -2.93 -24.33
N ASP A 35 -16.08 -1.83 -23.73
CA ASP A 35 -16.51 -1.37 -22.41
C ASP A 35 -18.01 -1.06 -22.41
N LEU A 36 -18.49 -0.35 -23.44
CA LEU A 36 -19.92 -0.05 -23.60
C LEU A 36 -20.77 -1.32 -23.74
N ALA A 37 -20.22 -2.39 -24.30
CA ALA A 37 -20.88 -3.67 -24.49
C ALA A 37 -20.70 -4.64 -23.30
N GLY A 38 -19.89 -4.30 -22.29
CA GLY A 38 -19.54 -5.19 -21.19
C GLY A 38 -18.77 -6.44 -21.65
N ALA A 39 -17.98 -6.32 -22.72
CA ALA A 39 -17.21 -7.43 -23.26
C ALA A 39 -16.00 -7.75 -22.34
N PRO A 40 -15.61 -9.03 -22.19
CA PRO A 40 -14.46 -9.39 -21.36
C PRO A 40 -13.12 -8.84 -21.88
N ASP A 41 -12.17 -8.53 -20.98
CA ASP A 41 -10.85 -7.97 -21.31
C ASP A 41 -9.99 -8.82 -22.27
N TRP A 42 -10.26 -10.13 -22.37
CA TRP A 42 -9.55 -10.96 -23.35
C TRP A 42 -9.91 -10.59 -24.80
N VAL A 43 -11.06 -9.97 -25.02
CA VAL A 43 -11.54 -9.58 -26.35
C VAL A 43 -10.66 -8.47 -26.93
N ILE A 44 -10.35 -7.42 -26.17
CA ILE A 44 -9.45 -6.35 -26.63
C ILE A 44 -8.03 -6.90 -26.92
N ARG A 45 -7.58 -7.90 -26.15
CA ARG A 45 -6.30 -8.60 -26.42
C ARG A 45 -6.32 -9.30 -27.77
N VAL A 46 -7.43 -9.91 -28.19
CA VAL A 46 -7.57 -10.52 -29.53
C VAL A 46 -7.47 -9.46 -30.63
N PHE A 47 -8.10 -8.29 -30.45
CA PHE A 47 -7.98 -7.18 -31.41
C PHE A 47 -6.54 -6.66 -31.51
N ALA A 48 -5.84 -6.51 -30.37
CA ALA A 48 -4.45 -6.10 -30.34
C ALA A 48 -3.54 -7.11 -31.06
N ILE A 49 -3.69 -8.41 -30.77
CA ILE A 49 -2.92 -9.48 -31.43
C ILE A 49 -3.21 -9.50 -32.93
N ALA A 50 -4.47 -9.38 -33.35
CA ALA A 50 -4.85 -9.34 -34.76
C ALA A 50 -4.21 -8.15 -35.50
N GLY A 51 -4.14 -6.98 -34.86
CA GLY A 51 -3.44 -5.80 -35.41
C GLY A 51 -1.94 -6.02 -35.59
N VAL A 52 -1.27 -6.63 -34.60
CA VAL A 52 0.16 -6.96 -34.69
C VAL A 52 0.42 -8.00 -35.78
N VAL A 53 -0.40 -9.04 -35.86
CA VAL A 53 -0.28 -10.08 -36.91
C VAL A 53 -0.57 -9.52 -38.29
N GLY A 54 -1.51 -8.58 -38.42
CA GLY A 54 -1.85 -7.93 -39.69
C GLY A 54 -0.76 -6.98 -40.21
N PHE A 55 0.11 -6.45 -39.35
CA PHE A 55 1.14 -5.48 -39.73
C PHE A 55 2.16 -6.04 -40.74
N PRO A 56 2.78 -7.24 -40.56
CA PRO A 56 3.61 -7.87 -41.57
C PRO A 56 2.93 -8.06 -42.93
N PHE A 57 1.64 -8.43 -42.94
CA PHE A 57 0.89 -8.56 -44.19
C PHE A 57 0.65 -7.22 -44.86
N ALA A 58 0.32 -6.18 -44.09
CA ALA A 58 0.15 -4.83 -44.63
C ALA A 58 1.44 -4.30 -45.28
N LEU A 59 2.59 -4.54 -44.64
CA LEU A 59 3.89 -4.20 -45.23
C LEU A 59 4.20 -5.02 -46.49
N PHE A 60 3.88 -6.32 -46.48
CA PHE A 60 4.06 -7.19 -47.64
C PHE A 60 3.19 -6.77 -48.83
N PHE A 61 1.90 -6.45 -48.61
CA PHE A 61 1.00 -5.96 -49.65
C PHE A 61 1.41 -4.60 -50.18
N ALA A 62 1.85 -3.69 -49.31
CA ALA A 62 2.40 -2.39 -49.71
C ALA A 62 3.69 -2.54 -50.55
N TRP A 63 4.48 -3.57 -50.27
CA TRP A 63 5.69 -3.88 -51.03
C TRP A 63 5.37 -4.58 -52.36
N ALA A 64 4.37 -5.47 -52.39
CA ALA A 64 4.04 -6.31 -53.54
C ALA A 64 3.07 -5.68 -54.54
N PHE A 65 2.28 -4.66 -54.15
CA PHE A 65 1.25 -4.04 -54.99
C PHE A 65 1.31 -2.51 -54.91
N GLU A 66 1.44 -1.82 -56.05
CA GLU A 66 1.26 -0.37 -56.13
C GLU A 66 -0.22 -0.04 -56.40
N LEU A 67 -0.88 0.66 -55.47
CA LEU A 67 -2.22 1.21 -55.69
C LEU A 67 -2.15 2.31 -56.75
N THR A 68 -2.49 1.98 -58.00
CA THR A 68 -2.75 2.97 -59.05
C THR A 68 -4.24 3.29 -59.12
N PRO A 69 -4.64 4.49 -59.59
CA PRO A 69 -6.05 4.90 -59.68
C PRO A 69 -6.95 4.05 -60.58
N GLU A 70 -6.39 3.06 -61.30
CA GLU A 70 -7.07 2.25 -62.31
C GLU A 70 -7.33 0.79 -61.86
N GLY A 71 -7.06 0.44 -60.60
CA GLY A 71 -7.33 -0.89 -60.01
C GLY A 71 -6.10 -1.77 -59.78
N ILE A 72 -6.30 -2.93 -59.15
CA ILE A 72 -5.25 -3.88 -58.74
C ILE A 72 -4.63 -4.55 -59.99
N LYS A 73 -3.43 -4.13 -60.40
CA LYS A 73 -2.64 -4.83 -61.44
C LYS A 73 -1.31 -5.31 -60.86
N ARG A 74 -0.92 -6.54 -61.24
CA ARG A 74 0.36 -7.18 -60.90
C ARG A 74 1.45 -6.61 -61.83
N GLU A 75 2.62 -6.25 -61.29
CA GLU A 75 3.67 -5.41 -61.90
C GLU A 75 4.36 -5.98 -63.18
N SER A 76 3.94 -7.11 -63.73
CA SER A 76 4.68 -7.79 -64.81
C SER A 76 4.36 -7.33 -66.25
N GLU A 77 3.49 -6.34 -66.46
CA GLU A 77 2.99 -6.05 -67.81
C GLU A 77 2.60 -4.58 -68.05
N ILE A 78 3.52 -3.62 -67.88
CA ILE A 78 3.33 -2.25 -68.40
C ILE A 78 4.64 -1.70 -68.99
N ASP A 79 4.56 -1.29 -70.25
CA ASP A 79 5.59 -0.70 -71.10
C ASP A 79 6.11 0.65 -70.57
N ARG A 80 7.43 0.85 -70.60
CA ARG A 80 8.21 1.87 -69.86
C ARG A 80 8.47 3.15 -70.65
N SER A 81 7.55 3.59 -71.50
CA SER A 81 7.82 4.68 -72.46
C SER A 81 7.02 5.98 -72.27
N GLN A 82 6.35 6.21 -71.13
CA GLN A 82 5.70 7.50 -70.85
C GLN A 82 6.03 8.08 -69.45
N PRO A 83 6.16 9.42 -69.30
CA PRO A 83 6.45 10.04 -68.01
C PRO A 83 5.23 9.99 -67.08
N ALA A 84 5.44 9.54 -65.83
CA ALA A 84 4.39 9.40 -64.82
C ALA A 84 3.80 10.76 -64.38
N PRO A 85 2.47 10.90 -64.22
CA PRO A 85 1.87 12.12 -63.68
C PRO A 85 2.11 12.23 -62.17
N THR A 86 2.73 13.33 -61.76
CA THR A 86 3.12 13.69 -60.38
C THR A 86 1.97 14.04 -59.42
N GLN A 87 0.75 13.52 -59.64
CA GLN A 87 -0.44 13.92 -58.87
C GLN A 87 -0.80 13.05 -57.66
N THR A 88 -0.37 11.79 -57.61
CA THR A 88 -0.89 10.83 -56.60
C THR A 88 -0.32 11.07 -55.19
N GLY A 89 0.89 11.61 -55.07
CA GLY A 89 1.54 11.86 -53.77
C GLY A 89 0.92 13.01 -52.94
N ARG A 90 0.23 13.97 -53.58
CA ARG A 90 -0.35 15.13 -52.88
C ARG A 90 -1.71 14.83 -52.24
N LYS A 91 -2.53 13.95 -52.84
CA LYS A 91 -3.87 13.62 -52.33
C LYS A 91 -3.83 12.78 -51.06
N LEU A 92 -2.89 11.83 -50.97
CA LEU A 92 -2.66 10.99 -49.79
C LEU A 92 -2.17 11.80 -48.58
N ASN A 93 -1.28 12.78 -48.78
CA ASN A 93 -0.85 13.69 -47.71
C ASN A 93 -2.03 14.54 -47.17
N GLY A 94 -2.96 14.95 -48.04
CA GLY A 94 -4.16 15.67 -47.62
C GLY A 94 -5.10 14.83 -46.75
N ILE A 95 -5.25 13.53 -47.06
CA ILE A 95 -6.07 12.60 -46.27
C ILE A 95 -5.44 12.34 -44.89
N ILE A 96 -4.11 12.16 -44.83
CA ILE A 96 -3.39 11.95 -43.56
C ILE A 96 -3.47 13.20 -42.67
N ILE A 97 -3.27 14.39 -43.23
CA ILE A 97 -3.40 15.65 -42.49
C ILE A 97 -4.84 15.86 -42.02
N GLY A 98 -5.83 15.53 -42.86
CA GLY A 98 -7.25 15.59 -42.49
C GLY A 98 -7.59 14.68 -41.31
N LEU A 99 -7.12 13.43 -41.33
CA LEU A 99 -7.31 12.48 -40.24
C LEU A 99 -6.64 12.93 -38.93
N LEU A 100 -5.42 13.47 -39.00
CA LEU A 100 -4.73 14.02 -37.83
C LEU A 100 -5.46 15.22 -37.22
N VAL A 101 -6.01 16.12 -38.05
CA VAL A 101 -6.80 17.27 -37.57
C VAL A 101 -8.11 16.82 -36.92
N VAL A 102 -8.78 15.78 -37.44
CA VAL A 102 -9.99 15.21 -36.83
C VAL A 102 -9.67 14.56 -35.48
N ILE A 103 -8.56 13.84 -35.36
CA ILE A 103 -8.12 13.25 -34.08
C ILE A 103 -7.81 14.35 -33.05
N ILE A 104 -7.06 15.39 -33.44
CA ILE A 104 -6.76 16.52 -32.56
C ILE A 104 -8.03 17.27 -32.14
N ALA A 105 -8.99 17.43 -33.05
CA ALA A 105 -10.29 18.06 -32.76
C ALA A 105 -11.12 17.21 -31.79
N LEU A 106 -11.16 15.89 -31.94
CA LEU A 106 -11.84 14.97 -31.02
C LEU A 106 -11.21 15.01 -29.62
N MET A 107 -9.88 15.02 -29.51
CA MET A 107 -9.17 15.17 -28.24
C MET A 107 -9.43 16.52 -27.56
N ALA A 108 -9.55 17.60 -28.33
CA ALA A 108 -9.87 18.92 -27.80
C ALA A 108 -11.33 19.00 -27.31
N VAL A 109 -12.25 18.31 -27.98
CA VAL A 109 -13.66 18.22 -27.55
C VAL A 109 -13.79 17.42 -26.26
N GLU A 110 -13.13 16.25 -26.14
CA GLU A 110 -13.12 15.49 -24.88
C GLU A 110 -12.59 16.31 -23.72
N ARG A 111 -11.47 17.03 -23.91
CA ARG A 111 -10.85 17.83 -22.85
C ARG A 111 -11.67 19.04 -22.43
N VAL A 112 -12.44 19.66 -23.34
CA VAL A 112 -13.22 20.87 -23.04
C VAL A 112 -14.64 20.53 -22.57
N TRP A 113 -15.23 19.43 -23.03
CA TRP A 113 -16.56 18.98 -22.59
C TRP A 113 -16.55 18.15 -21.30
N PHE A 114 -15.48 17.39 -21.01
CA PHE A 114 -15.41 16.54 -19.81
C PHE A 114 -14.58 17.12 -18.66
N ALA A 115 -13.75 18.15 -18.87
CA ALA A 115 -13.01 18.79 -17.76
C ALA A 115 -13.87 19.65 -16.82
N GLY A 116 -15.16 19.81 -17.11
CA GLY A 116 -16.12 20.59 -16.31
C GLY A 116 -17.12 19.77 -15.48
N ARG A 117 -17.08 18.43 -15.54
CA ARG A 117 -17.94 17.56 -14.71
C ARG A 117 -17.10 16.75 -13.73
N GLY A 118 -16.44 17.47 -12.82
CA GLY A 118 -16.05 16.91 -11.54
C GLY A 118 -17.27 16.77 -10.64
N SER A 119 -17.40 15.61 -9.99
CA SER A 119 -18.29 15.31 -8.87
C SER A 119 -19.74 15.81 -8.96
N GLU A 120 -20.59 15.00 -9.61
CA GLU A 120 -21.95 14.82 -9.10
C GLU A 120 -22.22 13.31 -9.00
N SER A 121 -22.22 12.84 -7.76
CA SER A 121 -22.61 11.49 -7.37
C SER A 121 -24.05 11.22 -7.80
N ALA A 122 -24.24 10.37 -8.81
CA ALA A 122 -25.53 9.75 -9.06
C ALA A 122 -25.73 8.59 -8.08
N PRO A 123 -26.82 8.55 -7.30
CA PRO A 123 -27.07 7.48 -6.35
C PRO A 123 -27.65 6.26 -7.09
N GLY A 124 -27.04 5.10 -6.86
CA GLY A 124 -27.66 3.82 -7.18
C GLY A 124 -27.17 3.18 -8.48
N GLN A 125 -25.91 2.76 -8.48
CA GLN A 125 -25.46 1.47 -9.01
C GLN A 125 -23.97 1.36 -8.73
N SER A 126 -23.63 0.86 -7.55
CA SER A 126 -22.32 0.27 -7.31
C SER A 126 -22.15 -0.86 -8.33
N PRO A 127 -21.04 -0.96 -9.06
CA PRO A 127 -20.64 -2.27 -9.54
C PRO A 127 -20.50 -3.10 -8.27
N GLU A 128 -21.21 -4.21 -8.24
CA GLU A 128 -20.96 -5.33 -7.36
C GLU A 128 -19.56 -5.86 -7.73
N SER A 129 -18.53 -5.09 -7.38
CA SER A 129 -17.29 -5.68 -6.92
C SER A 129 -17.77 -6.57 -5.79
N ALA A 130 -17.77 -7.87 -6.04
CA ALA A 130 -17.71 -8.83 -4.98
C ALA A 130 -16.48 -8.43 -4.17
N ALA A 131 -16.70 -7.56 -3.17
CA ALA A 131 -16.01 -7.65 -1.92
C ALA A 131 -16.31 -9.07 -1.47
N VAL A 132 -15.47 -10.00 -1.92
CA VAL A 132 -15.16 -11.17 -1.15
C VAL A 132 -14.81 -10.55 0.19
N SER A 133 -15.77 -10.56 1.10
CA SER A 133 -15.56 -10.24 2.49
C SER A 133 -14.55 -11.28 2.93
N ALA A 134 -13.26 -10.98 2.74
CA ALA A 134 -12.18 -11.83 3.14
C ALA A 134 -12.46 -12.15 4.60
N PRO A 135 -12.47 -13.44 4.99
CA PRO A 135 -12.66 -13.81 6.38
C PRO A 135 -11.75 -12.95 7.26
N ALA A 136 -12.27 -12.38 8.35
CA ALA A 136 -11.53 -11.43 9.17
C ALA A 136 -10.13 -11.93 9.58
N LYS A 137 -9.98 -13.27 9.71
CA LYS A 137 -8.72 -13.96 10.00
C LYS A 137 -7.93 -14.37 8.74
N THR A 138 -7.71 -13.44 7.82
CA THR A 138 -6.86 -13.65 6.62
C THR A 138 -5.74 -12.62 6.56
N ILE A 139 -4.53 -13.05 6.18
CA ILE A 139 -3.35 -12.20 6.06
C ILE A 139 -2.47 -12.58 4.87
N ALA A 140 -1.88 -11.59 4.19
CA ALA A 140 -0.75 -11.78 3.28
C ALA A 140 0.53 -11.20 3.89
N VAL A 141 1.67 -11.85 3.66
CA VAL A 141 3.00 -11.32 4.00
C VAL A 141 3.73 -10.99 2.72
N LEU A 142 3.96 -9.70 2.48
CA LEU A 142 4.68 -9.20 1.31
C LEU A 142 6.20 -9.30 1.51
N PRO A 143 6.98 -9.36 0.40
CA PRO A 143 8.43 -9.25 0.47
C PRO A 143 8.85 -7.96 1.18
N PHE A 144 9.79 -8.05 2.11
CA PHE A 144 10.31 -6.86 2.77
C PHE A 144 11.22 -6.09 1.82
N ALA A 145 11.14 -4.76 1.85
CA ALA A 145 11.99 -3.90 1.05
C ALA A 145 13.43 -3.86 1.61
N ASP A 146 14.44 -3.95 0.74
CA ASP A 146 15.81 -3.63 1.12
C ASP A 146 16.04 -2.12 0.97
N LEU A 147 16.19 -1.44 2.10
CA LEU A 147 16.48 -0.01 2.20
C LEU A 147 17.93 0.25 2.65
N SER A 148 18.80 -0.75 2.54
CA SER A 148 20.24 -0.65 2.81
C SER A 148 20.92 0.11 1.68
N GLN A 149 21.96 0.91 2.01
CA GLN A 149 22.66 1.72 1.02
C GLN A 149 23.35 0.88 -0.07
N ALA A 150 23.77 -0.35 0.27
CA ALA A 150 24.41 -1.28 -0.65
C ALA A 150 23.43 -2.07 -1.53
N GLY A 151 22.15 -2.15 -1.16
CA GLY A 151 21.13 -2.93 -1.89
C GLY A 151 21.42 -4.44 -1.99
N ASP A 152 22.23 -4.98 -1.08
CA ASP A 152 22.71 -6.36 -1.10
C ASP A 152 22.01 -7.28 -0.08
N GLN A 153 20.95 -6.79 0.57
CA GLN A 153 20.19 -7.48 1.62
C GLN A 153 18.80 -7.95 1.16
N ALA A 154 18.47 -7.84 -0.13
CA ALA A 154 17.17 -8.28 -0.67
C ALA A 154 16.88 -9.76 -0.38
N TRP A 155 17.89 -10.63 -0.46
CA TRP A 155 17.75 -12.06 -0.13
C TRP A 155 17.40 -12.26 1.35
N PHE A 156 17.95 -11.42 2.23
CA PHE A 156 17.70 -11.48 3.66
C PHE A 156 16.31 -10.92 4.00
N ALA A 157 15.93 -9.80 3.38
CA ALA A 157 14.59 -9.22 3.54
C ALA A 157 13.50 -10.20 3.08
N ASP A 158 13.68 -10.84 1.93
CA ASP A 158 12.78 -11.91 1.44
C ASP A 158 12.75 -13.11 2.40
N GLY A 159 13.91 -13.56 2.88
CA GLY A 159 14.02 -14.68 3.82
C GLY A 159 13.33 -14.40 5.15
N LEU A 160 13.44 -13.18 5.68
CA LEU A 160 12.75 -12.76 6.89
C LEU A 160 11.23 -12.76 6.71
N ALA A 161 10.73 -12.21 5.59
CA ALA A 161 9.32 -12.24 5.26
C ALA A 161 8.78 -13.68 5.15
N GLU A 162 9.57 -14.58 4.56
CA GLU A 162 9.24 -16.00 4.45
C GLU A 162 9.16 -16.71 5.80
N GLU A 163 10.11 -16.47 6.70
CA GLU A 163 10.08 -17.05 8.05
C GLU A 163 8.87 -16.55 8.86
N ILE A 164 8.53 -15.25 8.76
CA ILE A 164 7.33 -14.70 9.40
C ILE A 164 6.07 -15.36 8.83
N LEU A 165 5.97 -15.49 7.50
CA LEU A 165 4.87 -16.18 6.84
C LEU A 165 4.71 -17.59 7.39
N ASN A 166 5.80 -18.36 7.44
CA ASN A 166 5.82 -19.73 7.97
C ASN A 166 5.40 -19.81 9.45
N ALA A 167 5.76 -18.82 10.25
CA ALA A 167 5.35 -18.73 11.65
C ALA A 167 3.86 -18.42 11.79
N LEU A 168 3.32 -17.50 10.98
CA LEU A 168 1.90 -17.15 10.98
C LEU A 168 1.00 -18.30 10.54
N VAL A 169 1.46 -19.17 9.63
CA VAL A 169 0.71 -20.38 9.22
C VAL A 169 0.42 -21.30 10.43
N ARG A 170 1.25 -21.25 11.48
CA ARG A 170 1.07 -22.07 12.69
C ARG A 170 0.05 -21.50 13.68
N VAL A 171 -0.44 -20.27 13.47
CA VAL A 171 -1.42 -19.63 14.34
C VAL A 171 -2.81 -20.25 14.08
N PRO A 172 -3.49 -20.78 15.12
CA PRO A 172 -4.83 -21.33 14.96
C PRO A 172 -5.81 -20.33 14.36
N ASP A 173 -6.70 -20.81 13.50
CA ASP A 173 -7.74 -20.02 12.81
C ASP A 173 -7.25 -18.89 11.89
N LEU A 174 -5.94 -18.68 11.73
CA LEU A 174 -5.38 -17.69 10.81
C LEU A 174 -5.13 -18.30 9.44
N GLN A 175 -5.73 -17.71 8.40
CA GLN A 175 -5.48 -18.08 7.01
C GLN A 175 -4.42 -17.16 6.41
N VAL A 176 -3.38 -17.75 5.82
CA VAL A 176 -2.25 -17.00 5.27
C VAL A 176 -2.19 -17.20 3.77
N ALA A 177 -2.10 -16.10 3.00
CA ALA A 177 -1.94 -16.17 1.55
C ALA A 177 -0.64 -16.88 1.18
N ALA A 178 -0.69 -17.69 0.11
CA ALA A 178 0.43 -18.50 -0.32
C ALA A 178 1.65 -17.62 -0.67
N ARG A 179 2.85 -18.06 -0.26
CA ARG A 179 4.12 -17.35 -0.51
C ARG A 179 4.26 -16.91 -1.97
N THR A 180 3.99 -17.81 -2.92
CA THR A 180 4.13 -17.51 -4.36
C THR A 180 3.19 -16.41 -4.84
N SER A 181 2.00 -16.31 -4.24
CA SER A 181 1.02 -15.27 -4.58
C SER A 181 1.43 -13.94 -3.96
N SER A 182 1.81 -13.92 -2.68
CA SER A 182 2.23 -12.70 -2.00
C SER A 182 3.55 -12.13 -2.57
N PHE A 183 4.51 -13.00 -2.89
CA PHE A 183 5.82 -12.58 -3.39
C PHE A 183 5.79 -12.16 -4.87
N ALA A 184 4.68 -12.38 -5.58
CA ALA A 184 4.50 -11.86 -6.94
C ALA A 184 4.42 -10.32 -6.98
N TYR A 185 4.06 -9.69 -5.86
CA TYR A 185 3.97 -8.23 -5.72
C TYR A 185 5.30 -7.56 -5.32
N LYS A 186 6.42 -8.28 -5.42
CA LYS A 186 7.74 -7.70 -5.16
C LYS A 186 7.97 -6.50 -6.09
N GLU A 187 8.37 -5.37 -5.52
CA GLU A 187 8.59 -4.10 -6.24
C GLU A 187 7.35 -3.57 -6.98
N SER A 188 6.16 -4.02 -6.59
CA SER A 188 4.91 -3.45 -7.11
C SER A 188 4.71 -2.03 -6.59
N ASN A 189 4.18 -1.14 -7.45
CA ASN A 189 3.71 0.18 -7.07
C ASN A 189 2.19 0.21 -6.83
N GLN A 190 1.56 -0.96 -6.79
CA GLN A 190 0.13 -1.11 -6.58
C GLN A 190 -0.26 -0.77 -5.15
N ASP A 191 -1.47 -0.24 -4.96
CA ASP A 191 -1.96 0.11 -3.63
C ASP A 191 -2.21 -1.17 -2.80
N ILE A 192 -1.93 -1.10 -1.49
CA ILE A 192 -2.05 -2.24 -0.58
C ILE A 192 -3.49 -2.76 -0.54
N SER A 193 -4.49 -1.89 -0.64
CA SER A 193 -5.90 -2.30 -0.67
C SER A 193 -6.23 -3.12 -1.92
N GLU A 194 -5.63 -2.80 -3.07
CA GLU A 194 -5.80 -3.54 -4.31
C GLU A 194 -5.08 -4.90 -4.24
N ILE A 195 -3.84 -4.92 -3.72
CA ILE A 195 -3.08 -6.17 -3.51
C ILE A 195 -3.86 -7.10 -2.57
N ALA A 196 -4.42 -6.57 -1.49
CA ALA A 196 -5.20 -7.33 -0.53
C ALA A 196 -6.50 -7.89 -1.14
N ALA A 197 -7.16 -7.11 -2.00
CA ALA A 197 -8.36 -7.55 -2.73
C ALA A 197 -8.05 -8.69 -3.69
N GLU A 198 -6.95 -8.61 -4.45
CA GLU A 198 -6.51 -9.66 -5.37
C GLU A 198 -6.10 -10.94 -4.62
N LEU A 199 -5.43 -10.80 -3.48
CA LEU A 199 -5.03 -11.93 -2.63
C LEU A 199 -6.19 -12.49 -1.78
N GLY A 200 -7.32 -11.78 -1.71
CA GLY A 200 -8.48 -12.16 -0.92
C GLY A 200 -8.22 -12.16 0.59
N VAL A 201 -7.43 -11.20 1.09
CA VAL A 201 -7.06 -11.08 2.50
C VAL A 201 -7.57 -9.79 3.14
N ALA A 202 -7.90 -9.86 4.42
CA ALA A 202 -8.34 -8.71 5.21
C ALA A 202 -7.17 -7.87 5.75
N HIS A 203 -5.95 -8.44 5.78
CA HIS A 203 -4.76 -7.82 6.34
C HIS A 203 -3.53 -8.08 5.48
N VAL A 204 -2.60 -7.13 5.49
CA VAL A 204 -1.31 -7.23 4.81
C VAL A 204 -0.20 -6.89 5.79
N LEU A 205 0.82 -7.75 5.85
CA LEU A 205 2.07 -7.47 6.54
C LEU A 205 3.11 -7.06 5.50
N GLU A 206 3.69 -5.88 5.68
CA GLU A 206 4.83 -5.41 4.91
C GLU A 206 5.97 -4.99 5.84
N GLY A 207 7.12 -4.70 5.26
CA GLY A 207 8.26 -4.27 6.04
C GLY A 207 9.46 -3.89 5.23
N SER A 208 10.51 -3.49 5.93
CA SER A 208 11.79 -3.17 5.33
C SER A 208 12.95 -3.59 6.22
N VAL A 209 14.10 -3.80 5.58
CA VAL A 209 15.37 -4.04 6.23
C VAL A 209 16.34 -2.95 5.80
N ARG A 210 17.07 -2.38 6.76
CA ARG A 210 18.17 -1.47 6.51
C ARG A 210 19.40 -1.92 7.28
N SER A 211 20.48 -2.23 6.57
CA SER A 211 21.79 -2.51 7.15
C SER A 211 22.67 -1.26 7.16
N ALA A 212 23.39 -1.06 8.27
CA ALA A 212 24.41 -0.02 8.43
C ALA A 212 25.55 -0.55 9.31
N GLY A 213 26.64 -0.98 8.67
CA GLY A 213 27.77 -1.61 9.38
C GLY A 213 27.35 -2.97 9.97
N ASP A 214 27.58 -3.16 11.27
CA ASP A 214 27.24 -4.39 11.99
C ASP A 214 25.79 -4.40 12.55
N ARG A 215 25.01 -3.36 12.24
CA ARG A 215 23.65 -3.18 12.76
C ARG A 215 22.62 -3.30 11.66
N ILE A 216 21.53 -4.01 11.97
CA ILE A 216 20.37 -4.11 11.10
C ILE A 216 19.15 -3.52 11.82
N ARG A 217 18.43 -2.68 11.08
CA ARG A 217 17.10 -2.18 11.42
C ARG A 217 16.07 -2.95 10.60
N VAL A 218 15.16 -3.62 11.28
CA VAL A 218 13.96 -4.20 10.65
C VAL A 218 12.76 -3.37 11.06
N THR A 219 11.91 -3.03 10.10
CA THR A 219 10.60 -2.42 10.33
C THR A 219 9.54 -3.36 9.78
N ALA A 220 8.55 -3.72 10.58
CA ALA A 220 7.40 -4.53 10.16
C ALA A 220 6.12 -3.79 10.48
N GLN A 221 5.14 -3.85 9.57
CA GLN A 221 3.90 -3.10 9.66
C GLN A 221 2.73 -3.99 9.23
N LEU A 222 1.70 -4.02 10.06
CA LEU A 222 0.46 -4.72 9.80
C LEU A 222 -0.60 -3.71 9.38
N ILE A 223 -1.26 -3.96 8.25
CA ILE A 223 -2.15 -3.01 7.58
C ILE A 223 -3.51 -3.66 7.37
N ARG A 224 -4.57 -2.90 7.63
CA ARG A 224 -5.95 -3.32 7.35
C ARG A 224 -6.29 -3.04 5.89
N ALA A 225 -6.73 -4.06 5.17
CA ALA A 225 -7.00 -3.95 3.74
C ALA A 225 -8.18 -3.02 3.40
N SER A 226 -9.18 -2.93 4.30
CA SER A 226 -10.44 -2.22 4.02
C SER A 226 -10.28 -0.71 3.90
N ASP A 227 -9.27 -0.14 4.55
CA ASP A 227 -9.08 1.31 4.64
C ASP A 227 -7.60 1.74 4.53
N GLY A 228 -6.67 0.79 4.41
CA GLY A 228 -5.24 1.04 4.25
C GLY A 228 -4.54 1.53 5.52
N PHE A 229 -5.20 1.52 6.69
CA PHE A 229 -4.60 2.02 7.92
C PHE A 229 -3.72 0.97 8.60
N HIS A 230 -2.62 1.43 9.19
CA HIS A 230 -1.71 0.59 9.94
C HIS A 230 -2.35 0.23 11.28
N LEU A 231 -2.42 -1.07 11.56
CA LEU A 231 -2.87 -1.63 12.83
C LEU A 231 -1.74 -1.71 13.84
N TRP A 232 -0.53 -2.03 13.36
CA TRP A 232 0.63 -2.21 14.22
C TRP A 232 1.89 -1.93 13.41
N SER A 233 2.90 -1.37 14.06
CA SER A 233 4.22 -1.21 13.49
C SER A 233 5.26 -1.48 14.56
N GLN A 234 6.35 -2.14 14.22
CA GLN A 234 7.47 -2.31 15.14
C GLN A 234 8.81 -2.22 14.44
N ASN A 235 9.75 -1.56 15.13
CA ASN A 235 11.14 -1.42 14.72
C ASN A 235 12.04 -2.27 15.62
N TYR A 236 12.98 -2.98 15.02
CA TYR A 236 13.98 -3.80 15.70
C TYR A 236 15.36 -3.33 15.28
N ASP A 237 16.16 -2.87 16.24
CA ASP A 237 17.55 -2.48 16.05
C ASP A 237 18.46 -3.46 16.78
N ARG A 238 19.14 -4.34 16.04
CA ARG A 238 19.98 -5.40 16.60
C ARG A 238 21.31 -5.55 15.86
N ASP A 239 22.28 -6.18 16.52
CA ASP A 239 23.50 -6.64 15.86
C ASP A 239 23.20 -7.84 14.97
N VAL A 240 23.98 -7.97 13.89
CA VAL A 240 23.82 -9.06 12.92
C VAL A 240 23.93 -10.45 13.59
N ALA A 241 24.68 -10.55 14.69
CA ALA A 241 24.87 -11.79 15.43
C ALA A 241 23.62 -12.26 16.23
N ASP A 242 22.72 -11.34 16.61
CA ASP A 242 21.52 -11.63 17.42
C ASP A 242 20.29 -11.97 16.55
N MET A 243 20.45 -12.01 15.23
CA MET A 243 19.35 -12.07 14.25
C MET A 243 18.54 -13.36 14.27
N ILE A 244 19.12 -14.47 14.73
CA ILE A 244 18.42 -15.77 14.82
C ILE A 244 17.29 -15.70 15.87
N GLY A 245 17.34 -14.78 16.84
CA GLY A 245 16.31 -14.60 17.86
C GLY A 245 15.13 -13.68 17.48
N ILE A 246 15.23 -12.90 16.40
CA ILE A 246 14.20 -11.91 16.01
C ILE A 246 12.94 -12.57 15.47
N GLN A 247 13.08 -13.77 14.89
CA GLN A 247 12.02 -14.44 14.12
C GLN A 247 10.81 -14.82 15.00
N GLU A 248 11.05 -15.46 16.14
CA GLU A 248 9.98 -15.92 17.04
C GLU A 248 9.28 -14.77 17.74
N ASP A 249 10.03 -13.77 18.19
CA ASP A 249 9.49 -12.57 18.83
C ASP A 249 8.60 -11.78 17.87
N LEU A 250 9.05 -11.59 16.62
CA LEU A 250 8.31 -10.85 15.61
C LEU A 250 6.99 -11.54 15.27
N ALA A 251 7.03 -12.85 15.00
CA ALA A 251 5.84 -13.62 14.69
C ALA A 251 4.82 -13.63 15.85
N ARG A 252 5.28 -13.78 17.09
CA ARG A 252 4.41 -13.75 18.29
C ARG A 252 3.77 -12.37 18.49
N ASN A 253 4.52 -11.28 18.31
CA ASN A 253 3.97 -9.93 18.40
C ASN A 253 2.94 -9.66 17.29
N ILE A 254 3.22 -10.08 16.06
CA ILE A 254 2.26 -9.96 14.94
C ILE A 254 1.00 -10.77 15.23
N ALA A 255 1.12 -12.02 15.69
CA ALA A 255 -0.04 -12.85 16.05
C ALA A 255 -0.90 -12.19 17.15
N THR A 256 -0.27 -11.60 18.17
CA THR A 256 -0.97 -10.86 19.25
C THR A 256 -1.69 -9.61 18.69
N ALA A 257 -1.03 -8.87 17.80
CA ALA A 257 -1.63 -7.72 17.11
C ALA A 257 -2.83 -8.12 16.23
N LEU A 258 -2.73 -9.25 15.53
CA LEU A 258 -3.84 -9.82 14.78
C LEU A 258 -5.00 -10.20 15.70
N GLU A 259 -4.77 -10.97 16.77
CA GLU A 259 -5.82 -11.31 17.73
C GLU A 259 -6.56 -10.08 18.29
N THR A 260 -5.81 -9.03 18.63
CA THR A 260 -6.39 -7.79 19.20
C THR A 260 -7.16 -6.98 18.16
N SER A 261 -6.66 -6.92 16.92
CA SER A 261 -7.29 -6.15 15.83
C SER A 261 -8.41 -6.90 15.11
N MET A 262 -8.52 -8.22 15.30
CA MET A 262 -9.51 -9.09 14.67
C MET A 262 -10.73 -9.38 15.56
N ASP A 263 -10.74 -8.95 16.82
CA ASP A 263 -11.87 -9.12 17.74
C ASP A 263 -12.68 -7.81 17.84
N PRO A 264 -13.90 -7.74 17.27
CA PRO A 264 -14.78 -6.58 17.39
C PRO A 264 -15.10 -6.21 18.84
N GLU A 265 -15.10 -7.18 19.76
CA GLU A 265 -15.28 -6.93 21.19
C GLU A 265 -14.01 -6.28 21.76
N ALA A 266 -12.81 -6.79 21.46
CA ALA A 266 -11.55 -6.15 21.85
C ALA A 266 -11.39 -4.74 21.27
N LEU A 267 -11.77 -4.52 20.01
CA LEU A 267 -11.79 -3.20 19.38
C LEU A 267 -12.81 -2.26 20.05
N ALA A 268 -13.99 -2.77 20.43
CA ALA A 268 -14.98 -1.98 21.18
C ALA A 268 -14.48 -1.64 22.58
N VAL A 269 -13.82 -2.57 23.28
CA VAL A 269 -13.20 -2.35 24.58
C VAL A 269 -12.04 -1.35 24.47
N MET A 270 -11.24 -1.43 23.42
CA MET A 270 -10.17 -0.47 23.12
C MET A 270 -10.73 0.95 22.88
N ALA A 271 -11.75 1.06 22.02
CA ALA A 271 -12.42 2.32 21.75
C ALA A 271 -13.05 2.91 23.03
N GLN A 272 -13.65 2.06 23.88
CA GLN A 272 -14.17 2.43 25.20
C GLN A 272 -13.05 2.87 26.16
N ALA A 273 -11.89 2.23 26.12
CA ALA A 273 -10.72 2.63 26.90
C ALA A 273 -10.15 3.99 26.45
N GLY A 274 -10.50 4.42 25.23
CA GLY A 274 -10.27 5.79 24.77
C GLY A 274 -9.11 5.95 23.77
N THR A 275 -8.69 4.87 23.11
CA THR A 275 -7.72 4.90 22.01
C THR A 275 -8.30 4.19 20.80
N ASP A 276 -7.96 4.67 19.60
CA ASP A 276 -8.24 3.96 18.34
C ASP A 276 -6.95 3.31 17.79
N SER A 277 -5.81 3.52 18.46
CA SER A 277 -4.52 2.90 18.18
C SER A 277 -4.35 1.59 18.93
N VAL A 278 -4.27 0.49 18.18
CA VAL A 278 -4.01 -0.85 18.72
C VAL A 278 -2.62 -0.90 19.37
N GLU A 279 -1.61 -0.27 18.78
CA GLU A 279 -0.25 -0.23 19.34
C GLU A 279 -0.25 0.49 20.71
N ALA A 280 -0.92 1.64 20.83
CA ALA A 280 -1.04 2.35 22.10
C ALA A 280 -1.83 1.53 23.14
N TYR A 281 -2.89 0.83 22.71
CA TYR A 281 -3.68 -0.02 23.60
C TYR A 281 -2.90 -1.24 24.10
N GLN A 282 -2.09 -1.86 23.25
CA GLN A 282 -1.23 -2.98 23.63
C GLN A 282 -0.16 -2.56 24.64
N GLU A 283 0.50 -1.43 24.43
CA GLU A 283 1.43 -0.88 25.42
C GLU A 283 0.71 -0.57 26.75
N TYR A 284 -0.51 -0.02 26.69
CA TYR A 284 -1.33 0.16 27.88
C TYR A 284 -1.67 -1.15 28.61
N LEU A 285 -2.11 -2.19 27.90
CA LEU A 285 -2.40 -3.51 28.50
C LEU A 285 -1.15 -4.16 29.11
N ARG A 286 0.00 -4.08 28.43
CA ARG A 286 1.29 -4.54 28.97
C ARG A 286 1.66 -3.77 30.24
N GLY A 287 1.43 -2.46 30.24
CA GLY A 287 1.60 -1.62 31.44
C GLY A 287 0.72 -2.08 32.60
N LEU A 288 -0.56 -2.35 32.36
CA LEU A 288 -1.47 -2.87 33.40
C LEU A 288 -1.00 -4.22 33.96
N GLN A 289 -0.63 -5.15 33.09
CA GLN A 289 -0.14 -6.47 33.49
C GLN A 289 1.11 -6.39 34.37
N LEU A 290 2.10 -5.58 33.97
CA LEU A 290 3.31 -5.35 34.76
C LEU A 290 3.01 -4.67 36.09
N GLY A 291 2.06 -3.72 36.09
CA GLY A 291 1.57 -3.07 37.30
C GLY A 291 0.97 -4.07 38.29
N ASP A 292 0.07 -4.94 37.84
CA ASP A 292 -0.54 -5.97 38.68
C ASP A 292 0.49 -7.00 39.19
N GLN A 293 1.45 -7.38 38.34
CA GLN A 293 2.56 -8.25 38.77
C GLN A 293 3.44 -7.59 39.82
N SER A 294 3.68 -6.28 39.71
CA SER A 294 4.52 -5.53 40.65
C SER A 294 3.99 -5.59 42.09
N LEU A 295 2.68 -5.65 42.27
CA LEU A 295 2.02 -5.74 43.57
C LEU A 295 2.21 -7.10 44.25
N ASN A 296 2.51 -8.15 43.48
CA ASN A 296 2.57 -9.53 43.94
C ASN A 296 4.01 -10.08 44.03
N GLN A 297 5.03 -9.28 43.70
CA GLN A 297 6.43 -9.69 43.73
C GLN A 297 7.27 -8.80 44.64
N PRO A 298 7.69 -9.28 45.82
CA PRO A 298 8.44 -8.49 46.79
C PRO A 298 9.82 -8.03 46.29
N ASP A 299 10.54 -8.91 45.58
CA ASP A 299 11.94 -8.66 45.21
C ASP A 299 12.11 -7.94 43.88
N SER A 300 11.10 -8.02 43.00
CA SER A 300 11.14 -7.47 41.62
C SER A 300 10.09 -6.39 41.37
N GLY A 301 9.22 -6.12 42.35
CA GLY A 301 8.07 -5.24 42.18
C GLY A 301 8.45 -3.83 41.74
N GLU A 302 9.54 -3.28 42.24
CA GLU A 302 9.99 -1.93 41.87
C GLU A 302 10.41 -1.83 40.40
N ASN A 303 11.16 -2.81 39.90
CA ASN A 303 11.56 -2.87 38.50
C ASN A 303 10.34 -3.05 37.59
N LEU A 304 9.41 -3.93 37.95
CA LEU A 304 8.17 -4.15 37.20
C LEU A 304 7.27 -2.91 37.21
N PHE A 305 7.22 -2.17 38.32
CA PHE A 305 6.48 -0.92 38.42
C PHE A 305 7.09 0.16 37.51
N MET A 306 8.42 0.25 37.44
CA MET A 306 9.11 1.15 36.53
C MET A 306 8.92 0.75 35.05
N GLU A 307 8.93 -0.55 34.74
CA GLU A 307 8.61 -1.02 33.39
C GLU A 307 7.15 -0.73 33.01
N SER A 308 6.21 -0.95 33.93
CA SER A 308 4.80 -0.58 33.77
C SER A 308 4.65 0.89 33.40
N TYR A 309 5.34 1.78 34.12
CA TYR A 309 5.37 3.21 33.79
C TYR A 309 5.93 3.48 32.39
N ARG A 310 7.05 2.86 32.00
CA ARG A 310 7.62 3.02 30.64
C ARG A 310 6.64 2.58 29.55
N ARG A 311 5.81 1.56 29.79
CA ARG A 311 4.76 1.15 28.86
C ARG A 311 3.67 2.21 28.71
N PHE A 312 3.25 2.84 29.80
CA PHE A 312 2.30 3.95 29.74
C PHE A 312 2.88 5.23 29.11
N GLU A 313 4.17 5.51 29.30
CA GLU A 313 4.90 6.55 28.54
C GLU A 313 4.86 6.23 27.05
N ARG A 314 5.18 4.99 26.66
CA ARG A 314 5.17 4.61 25.25
C ARG A 314 3.77 4.70 24.64
N ALA A 315 2.74 4.28 25.37
CA ALA A 315 1.35 4.38 24.93
C ALA A 315 0.94 5.83 24.63
N ARG A 316 1.35 6.81 25.46
CA ARG A 316 1.02 8.22 25.21
C ARG A 316 1.86 8.86 24.10
N GLU A 317 3.06 8.35 23.84
CA GLU A 317 3.88 8.81 22.72
C GLU A 317 3.24 8.38 21.40
N ILE A 318 2.68 7.18 21.36
CA ILE A 318 2.00 6.63 20.19
C ILE A 318 0.64 7.31 19.98
N ASP A 319 -0.17 7.44 21.03
CA ASP A 319 -1.44 8.17 21.01
C ASP A 319 -1.47 9.26 22.10
N PRO A 320 -1.11 10.51 21.75
CA PRO A 320 -1.18 11.65 22.66
C PRO A 320 -2.59 11.93 23.21
N GLY A 321 -3.63 11.44 22.54
CA GLY A 321 -5.03 11.56 22.95
C GLY A 321 -5.50 10.48 23.93
N PHE A 322 -4.66 9.50 24.26
CA PHE A 322 -5.08 8.36 25.09
C PHE A 322 -5.14 8.73 26.59
N ALA A 323 -6.29 9.25 27.02
CA ALA A 323 -6.49 9.78 28.37
C ALA A 323 -6.15 8.79 29.51
N GLU A 324 -6.51 7.51 29.37
CA GLU A 324 -6.22 6.49 30.39
C GLU A 324 -4.71 6.20 30.51
N ALA A 325 -3.95 6.25 29.41
CA ALA A 325 -2.48 6.13 29.48
C ALA A 325 -1.85 7.29 30.26
N HIS A 326 -2.38 8.52 30.09
CA HIS A 326 -1.97 9.69 30.88
C HIS A 326 -2.32 9.51 32.37
N VAL A 327 -3.49 9.00 32.71
CA VAL A 327 -3.88 8.70 34.11
C VAL A 327 -2.94 7.68 34.72
N ARG A 328 -2.66 6.57 34.03
CA ARG A 328 -1.79 5.51 34.57
C ARG A 328 -0.38 5.99 34.83
N ALA A 329 0.16 6.83 33.95
CA ALA A 329 1.46 7.42 34.19
C ALA A 329 1.47 8.52 35.24
N ALA A 330 0.39 9.30 35.37
CA ALA A 330 0.24 10.19 36.52
C ALA A 330 0.25 9.39 37.83
N ASN A 331 -0.45 8.26 37.87
CA ASN A 331 -0.49 7.40 39.05
C ASN A 331 0.90 6.89 39.48
N PHE A 332 1.83 6.64 38.54
CA PHE A 332 3.22 6.34 38.88
C PHE A 332 3.82 7.44 39.77
N TRP A 333 3.76 8.69 39.31
CA TRP A 333 4.28 9.85 40.05
C TRP A 333 3.51 10.13 41.34
N LYS A 334 2.20 9.84 41.39
CA LYS A 334 1.40 9.91 42.62
C LYS A 334 1.93 8.95 43.69
N VAL A 335 2.36 7.74 43.30
CA VAL A 335 2.97 6.79 44.24
C VAL A 335 4.37 7.26 44.68
N GLU A 336 5.15 7.84 43.78
CA GLU A 336 6.46 8.44 44.13
C GLU A 336 6.35 9.63 45.10
N LEU A 337 5.20 10.33 45.14
CA LEU A 337 4.91 11.39 46.12
C LEU A 337 4.58 10.88 47.52
N THR A 338 4.46 9.56 47.73
CA THR A 338 4.18 9.03 49.08
C THR A 338 5.36 9.29 50.02
N PRO A 339 5.11 9.60 51.32
CA PRO A 339 6.18 9.92 52.27
C PRO A 339 7.29 8.87 52.32
N SER A 340 6.90 7.60 52.28
CA SER A 340 7.83 6.47 52.25
C SER A 340 8.80 6.49 51.07
N ARG A 341 8.39 7.03 49.90
CA ARG A 341 9.22 7.06 48.68
C ARG A 341 9.99 8.36 48.51
N THR A 342 9.43 9.47 48.97
CA THR A 342 10.16 10.74 49.03
C THR A 342 11.32 10.67 50.01
N ASP A 343 11.15 9.94 51.12
CA ASP A 343 12.19 9.79 52.14
C ASP A 343 13.32 8.83 51.70
N THR A 344 13.02 7.82 50.87
CA THR A 344 14.02 6.88 50.33
C THR A 344 14.72 7.42 49.08
N GLY A 345 14.17 8.46 48.42
CA GLY A 345 14.75 9.06 47.22
C GLY A 345 14.71 8.15 45.99
N THR A 346 13.71 7.28 45.91
CA THR A 346 13.61 6.20 44.90
C THR A 346 13.69 6.70 43.45
N SER A 347 13.01 7.81 43.13
CA SER A 347 13.06 8.41 41.79
C SER A 347 14.30 9.30 41.54
N GLY A 348 15.07 9.62 42.58
CA GLY A 348 16.18 10.59 42.51
C GLY A 348 15.77 12.05 42.28
N LEU A 349 14.46 12.34 42.22
CA LEU A 349 13.90 13.68 41.99
C LEU A 349 13.47 14.35 43.28
N GLN A 350 13.47 15.69 43.29
CA GLN A 350 12.89 16.45 44.40
C GLN A 350 11.37 16.35 44.40
N PRO A 351 10.69 16.42 45.56
CA PRO A 351 9.23 16.32 45.64
C PRO A 351 8.47 17.29 44.73
N LEU A 352 9.00 18.51 44.53
CA LEU A 352 8.41 19.51 43.63
C LEU A 352 8.51 19.11 42.14
N GLU A 353 9.54 18.37 41.75
CA GLU A 353 9.70 17.87 40.39
C GLU A 353 8.75 16.70 40.13
N ILE A 354 8.65 15.77 41.08
CA ILE A 354 7.67 14.67 41.05
C ILE A 354 6.24 15.23 40.94
N LEU A 355 5.92 16.28 41.71
CA LEU A 355 4.62 16.95 41.64
C LEU A 355 4.36 17.61 40.28
N ARG A 356 5.41 18.12 39.61
CA ARG A 356 5.28 18.67 38.26
C ARG A 356 4.95 17.57 37.26
N GLU A 357 5.69 16.46 37.28
CA GLU A 357 5.47 15.31 36.40
C GLU A 357 4.05 14.73 36.56
N TYR A 358 3.55 14.67 37.81
CA TYR A 358 2.17 14.28 38.11
C TYR A 358 1.16 15.25 37.48
N ASN A 359 1.30 16.55 37.76
CA ASN A 359 0.36 17.59 37.32
C ASN A 359 0.27 17.72 35.80
N GLU A 360 1.39 17.54 35.11
CA GLU A 360 1.45 17.57 33.65
C GLU A 360 0.59 16.43 33.06
N ARG A 361 0.85 15.19 33.48
CA ARG A 361 0.15 14.00 32.96
C ARG A 361 -1.32 14.00 33.31
N ILE A 362 -1.68 14.31 34.55
CA ILE A 362 -3.11 14.36 34.93
C ILE A 362 -3.83 15.53 34.22
N GLY A 363 -3.13 16.62 33.90
CA GLY A 363 -3.64 17.71 33.06
C GLY A 363 -3.96 17.24 31.64
N LEU A 364 -3.05 16.48 31.03
CA LEU A 364 -3.26 15.88 29.70
C LEU A 364 -4.40 14.85 29.71
N ALA A 365 -4.55 14.07 30.78
CA ALA A 365 -5.70 13.17 30.95
C ALA A 365 -7.04 13.93 30.95
N ILE A 366 -7.13 15.05 31.68
CA ILE A 366 -8.34 15.90 31.74
C ILE A 366 -8.65 16.49 30.36
N GLN A 367 -7.63 16.95 29.65
CA GLN A 367 -7.77 17.56 28.32
C GLN A 367 -8.30 16.55 27.30
N ASN A 368 -7.80 15.32 27.34
CA ASN A 368 -8.10 14.28 26.36
C ASN A 368 -9.26 13.34 26.76
N ALA A 369 -9.88 13.56 27.92
CA ALA A 369 -10.99 12.72 28.40
C ALA A 369 -12.17 12.72 27.41
N LYS A 370 -12.52 11.52 26.91
CA LYS A 370 -13.64 11.30 25.97
C LYS A 370 -15.02 11.44 26.63
N SER A 371 -15.13 11.17 27.94
CA SER A 371 -16.37 11.33 28.70
C SER A 371 -16.25 12.39 29.81
N GLU A 372 -17.36 13.03 30.17
CA GLU A 372 -17.38 13.97 31.31
C GLU A 372 -17.13 13.23 32.63
N ALA A 373 -17.52 11.96 32.74
CA ALA A 373 -17.26 11.15 33.92
C ALA A 373 -15.75 10.94 34.15
N ASP A 374 -15.00 10.60 33.09
CA ASP A 374 -13.55 10.44 33.18
C ASP A 374 -12.85 11.77 33.48
N ARG A 375 -13.35 12.86 32.87
CA ARG A 375 -12.85 14.21 33.15
C ARG A 375 -13.03 14.61 34.61
N ILE A 376 -14.19 14.31 35.20
CA ILE A 376 -14.48 14.55 36.61
C ILE A 376 -13.55 13.70 37.50
N ARG A 377 -13.36 12.42 37.17
CA ARG A 377 -12.45 11.53 37.91
C ARG A 377 -11.03 12.09 37.92
N SER A 378 -10.47 12.45 36.76
CA SER A 378 -9.11 12.99 36.67
C SER A 378 -8.97 14.37 37.36
N ARG A 379 -10.01 15.21 37.34
CA ARG A 379 -10.03 16.47 38.12
C ARG A 379 -10.02 16.23 39.62
N ALA A 380 -10.76 15.22 40.09
CA ALA A 380 -10.76 14.83 41.49
C ALA A 380 -9.39 14.31 41.92
N ASP A 381 -8.77 13.46 41.09
CA ASP A 381 -7.41 12.97 41.34
C ASP A 381 -6.40 14.11 41.43
N ARG A 382 -6.46 15.10 40.52
CA ARG A 382 -5.56 16.27 40.53
C ARG A 382 -5.73 17.17 41.77
N ALA A 383 -6.91 17.16 42.38
CA ALA A 383 -7.23 18.02 43.52
C ALA A 383 -6.82 17.42 44.88
N MET A 384 -6.50 16.12 44.90
CA MET A 384 -5.93 15.40 46.05
C MET A 384 -4.41 15.51 46.03
#